data_AF-A0A246RES5-F1
#
_entry.id   AF-A0A246RES5-F1
#
_cell.length_a   1.000
_cell.length_b   1.000
_cell.length_c   1.000
_cell.angle_alpha   90.00
_cell.angle_beta   90.00
_cell.angle_gamma   90.00
#
_symmetry.space_group_name_H-M   'P 1'
#
loop_
_entity.id
_entity.type
_entity.pdbx_description
1 polymer ?
#
loop_
_entity_poly.entity_id
_entity_poly.type
_entity_poly.pdbx_seq_one_letter_code
_entity_poly.pdbx_strand_id
1 'polypeptide(L)'
;MTLLLRDYHGHTFELADAEDAGRRFDEQIETIMPHGGCGQTLTIGTHDQPALRIDIDIDADRAAVRWLPDGSYAAERQPDTPITVYESPDAGLVEISAEIARVAPAAARTAVVEYVTTGQRPTSMRWQHDEQ
;
A
#
# COMPACT_ATOMS: atom_id res chain seq x y z
N MET A 1 21.45 -2.53 1.71
CA MET A 1 20.40 -2.66 0.68
C MET A 1 19.43 -1.53 0.92
N THR A 2 19.22 -0.66 -0.05
CA THR A 2 18.35 0.53 0.13
C THR A 2 16.91 0.15 -0.16
N LEU A 3 16.00 0.46 0.78
CA LEU A 3 14.56 0.31 0.58
C LEU A 3 13.98 1.63 0.09
N LEU A 4 12.99 1.53 -0.79
CA LEU A 4 12.35 2.65 -1.47
C LEU A 4 10.84 2.54 -1.26
N LEU A 5 10.20 3.68 -1.04
CA LEU A 5 8.78 3.87 -1.32
C LEU A 5 8.65 4.48 -2.72
N ARG A 6 7.70 4.01 -3.51
CA ARG A 6 7.33 4.63 -4.79
C ARG A 6 5.87 5.01 -4.81
N ASP A 7 5.62 6.22 -5.27
CA ASP A 7 4.26 6.71 -5.54
C ASP A 7 3.73 6.17 -6.87
N TYR A 8 2.49 6.52 -7.18
CA TYR A 8 1.79 6.16 -8.42
C TYR A 8 2.48 6.72 -9.69
N HIS A 9 3.24 7.82 -9.58
CA HIS A 9 4.02 8.40 -10.68
C HIS A 9 5.35 7.69 -10.90
N GLY A 10 5.77 6.83 -9.96
CA GLY A 10 7.07 6.19 -9.94
C GLY A 10 8.18 7.03 -9.31
N HIS A 11 7.85 8.16 -8.65
CA HIS A 11 8.83 8.88 -7.85
C HIS A 11 9.28 8.01 -6.68
N THR A 12 10.60 7.93 -6.49
CA THR A 12 11.19 7.08 -5.46
C THR A 12 11.67 7.92 -4.28
N PHE A 13 11.31 7.47 -3.07
CA PHE A 13 11.77 8.03 -1.81
C PHE A 13 12.59 6.96 -1.09
N GLU A 14 13.84 7.27 -0.77
CA GLU A 14 14.64 6.39 0.09
C GLU A 14 14.04 6.32 1.49
N LEU A 15 14.00 5.11 2.05
CA LEU A 15 13.53 4.85 3.41
C LEU A 15 14.73 4.54 4.29
N ALA A 16 15.15 5.52 5.09
CA ALA A 16 16.36 5.41 5.91
C ALA A 16 16.18 4.43 7.07
N ASP A 17 15.01 4.46 7.70
CA ASP A 17 14.65 3.64 8.85
C ASP A 17 13.12 3.52 9.00
N ALA A 18 12.70 2.88 10.09
CA ALA A 18 11.30 2.65 10.44
C ALA A 18 10.50 3.95 10.68
N GLU A 19 11.11 4.97 11.28
CA GLU A 19 10.44 6.24 11.55
C GLU A 19 10.24 7.02 10.25
N ASP A 20 11.29 7.08 9.43
CA ASP A 20 11.25 7.68 8.10
C ASP A 20 10.22 6.99 7.20
N ALA A 21 10.15 5.65 7.21
CA ALA A 21 9.15 4.90 6.47
C ALA A 21 7.70 5.26 6.86
N GLY A 22 7.42 5.35 8.16
CA GLY A 22 6.10 5.76 8.64
C GLY A 22 5.76 7.19 8.21
N ARG A 23 6.69 8.14 8.38
CA ARG A 23 6.50 9.53 7.98
C ARG A 23 6.26 9.66 6.47
N ARG A 24 7.07 8.99 5.64
CA ARG A 24 6.93 9.02 4.18
C ARG A 24 5.60 8.42 3.73
N PHE A 25 5.17 7.34 4.37
CA PHE A 25 3.85 6.77 4.09
C PHE A 25 2.74 7.77 4.41
N ASP A 26 2.76 8.38 5.59
CA ASP A 26 1.76 9.37 6.03
C ASP A 26 1.70 10.57 5.05
N GLU A 27 2.86 11.10 4.63
CA GLU A 27 2.94 12.19 3.64
C GLU A 27 2.31 11.83 2.29
N GLN A 28 2.51 10.59 1.83
CA GLN A 28 2.00 10.18 0.52
C GLN A 28 0.50 9.99 0.52
N ILE A 29 -0.06 9.29 1.51
CA ILE A 29 -1.48 8.92 1.53
C ILE A 29 -2.43 10.11 1.68
N GLU A 30 -1.91 11.27 2.11
CA GLU A 30 -2.65 12.54 2.20
C GLU A 30 -2.57 13.37 0.90
N THR A 31 -1.83 12.90 -0.12
CA THR A 31 -1.70 13.61 -1.39
C THR A 31 -3.02 13.58 -2.17
N ILE A 32 -3.51 14.77 -2.54
CA ILE A 32 -4.67 14.91 -3.43
C ILE A 32 -4.26 14.54 -4.85
N MET A 33 -4.97 13.57 -5.40
CA MET A 33 -4.69 12.96 -6.68
C MET A 33 -5.36 13.72 -7.83
N PRO A 34 -4.97 13.47 -9.09
CA PRO A 34 -5.56 14.17 -10.25
C PRO A 34 -7.09 14.05 -10.36
N HIS A 35 -7.69 13.04 -9.73
CA HIS A 35 -9.15 12.83 -9.69
C HIS A 35 -9.86 13.64 -8.58
N GLY A 36 -9.13 14.30 -7.70
CA GLY A 36 -9.66 15.17 -6.64
C GLY A 36 -9.81 14.51 -5.27
N GLY A 37 -9.67 13.18 -5.15
CA GLY A 37 -9.58 12.46 -3.87
C GLY A 37 -8.14 12.02 -3.54
N CYS A 38 -7.96 11.25 -2.47
CA CYS A 38 -6.63 10.82 -2.00
C CYS A 38 -6.25 9.38 -2.40
N GLY A 39 -7.16 8.66 -3.06
CA GLY A 39 -6.96 7.27 -3.47
C GLY A 39 -5.79 7.05 -4.42
N GLN A 40 -4.81 6.22 -4.05
CA GLN A 40 -3.57 6.00 -4.80
C GLN A 40 -2.91 4.64 -4.54
N THR A 41 -1.97 4.28 -5.42
CA THR A 41 -1.11 3.10 -5.29
C THR A 41 0.30 3.49 -4.86
N LEU A 42 0.83 2.78 -3.85
CA LEU A 42 2.20 2.86 -3.38
C LEU A 42 2.89 1.49 -3.51
N THR A 43 4.20 1.47 -3.73
CA THR A 43 5.00 0.23 -3.63
C THR A 43 6.22 0.41 -2.74
N ILE A 44 6.57 -0.63 -1.98
CA ILE A 44 7.72 -0.63 -1.07
C ILE A 44 8.60 -1.84 -1.35
N GLY A 45 9.92 -1.61 -1.47
CA GLY A 45 10.92 -2.66 -1.67
C GLY A 45 12.25 -2.11 -2.19
N THR A 46 13.07 -2.97 -2.77
CA THR A 46 14.33 -2.54 -3.42
C THR A 46 14.06 -1.99 -4.81
N HIS A 47 15.06 -1.36 -5.44
CA HIS A 47 14.93 -0.83 -6.80
C HIS A 47 14.38 -1.87 -7.80
N ASP A 48 14.94 -3.07 -7.79
CA ASP A 48 14.58 -4.11 -8.75
C ASP A 48 13.46 -5.03 -8.27
N GLN A 49 13.14 -5.01 -6.97
CA GLN A 49 12.19 -5.94 -6.37
C GLN A 49 11.29 -5.23 -5.35
N PRO A 50 10.17 -4.64 -5.79
CA PRO A 50 9.10 -4.24 -4.88
C PRO A 50 8.52 -5.50 -4.21
N ALA A 51 8.20 -5.40 -2.92
CA ALA A 51 7.70 -6.53 -2.13
C ALA A 51 6.30 -6.27 -1.57
N LEU A 52 5.99 -5.03 -1.20
CA LEU A 52 4.65 -4.61 -0.81
C LEU A 52 4.06 -3.70 -1.89
N ARG A 53 2.79 -3.92 -2.21
CA ARG A 53 1.93 -2.97 -2.92
C ARG A 53 0.79 -2.57 -1.99
N ILE A 54 0.47 -1.29 -1.96
CA ILE A 54 -0.59 -0.72 -1.13
C ILE A 54 -1.46 0.13 -2.02
N ASP A 55 -2.70 -0.28 -2.22
CA ASP A 55 -3.74 0.53 -2.83
C ASP A 55 -4.58 1.09 -1.69
N ILE A 56 -4.58 2.41 -1.50
CA ILE A 56 -5.16 3.04 -0.31
C ILE A 56 -5.99 4.25 -0.69
N ASP A 57 -7.13 4.38 -0.01
CA ASP A 57 -7.99 5.55 -0.06
C ASP A 57 -8.29 5.98 1.39
N ILE A 58 -7.64 7.07 1.83
CA ILE A 58 -7.78 7.59 3.20
C ILE A 58 -9.17 8.18 3.43
N ASP A 59 -9.83 8.69 2.38
CA ASP A 59 -11.18 9.25 2.45
C ASP A 59 -12.21 8.13 2.72
N ALA A 60 -11.94 6.92 2.23
CA ALA A 60 -12.72 5.72 2.51
C ALA A 60 -12.30 4.98 3.80
N ASP A 61 -11.20 5.38 4.46
CA ASP A 61 -10.56 4.65 5.58
C ASP A 61 -10.29 3.17 5.24
N ARG A 62 -9.78 2.89 4.02
CA ARG A 62 -9.59 1.52 3.52
C ARG A 62 -8.34 1.41 2.66
N ALA A 63 -7.70 0.25 2.73
CA ALA A 63 -6.57 -0.13 1.90
C ALA A 63 -6.63 -1.61 1.52
N ALA A 64 -6.06 -1.93 0.37
CA ALA A 64 -5.61 -3.26 -0.01
C ALA A 64 -4.09 -3.32 0.12
N VAL A 65 -3.58 -4.29 0.87
CA VAL A 65 -2.14 -4.52 1.02
C VAL A 65 -1.81 -5.88 0.42
N ARG A 66 -0.94 -5.89 -0.59
CA ARG A 66 -0.52 -7.10 -1.31
C ARG A 66 0.94 -7.41 -1.06
N TRP A 67 1.22 -8.67 -0.75
CA TRP A 67 2.57 -9.21 -0.76
C TRP A 67 2.90 -9.70 -2.18
N LEU A 68 3.74 -8.96 -2.88
CA LEU A 68 4.04 -9.22 -4.29
C LEU A 68 4.72 -10.57 -4.56
N PRO A 69 5.60 -11.11 -3.69
CA PRO A 69 6.27 -12.38 -3.97
C PRO A 69 5.34 -13.61 -4.12
N ASP A 70 4.20 -13.66 -3.42
CA ASP A 70 3.22 -14.76 -3.55
C ASP A 70 1.83 -14.29 -4.00
N GLY A 71 1.64 -12.99 -4.16
CA GLY A 71 0.41 -12.36 -4.60
C GLY A 71 -0.70 -12.30 -3.55
N SER A 72 -0.47 -12.75 -2.30
CA SER A 72 -1.46 -12.74 -1.23
C SER A 72 -1.83 -11.32 -0.77
N TYR A 73 -3.05 -11.17 -0.26
CA TYR A 73 -3.56 -9.93 0.30
C TYR A 73 -3.73 -10.03 1.80
N ALA A 74 -3.50 -8.92 2.50
CA ALA A 74 -3.78 -8.82 3.91
C ALA A 74 -5.29 -8.68 4.16
N ALA A 75 -5.77 -9.38 5.18
CA ALA A 75 -7.17 -9.37 5.61
C ALA A 75 -7.25 -9.05 7.11
N GLU A 76 -7.75 -7.86 7.43
CA GLU A 76 -7.95 -7.39 8.81
C GLU A 76 -9.44 -7.24 9.13
N ARG A 77 -10.20 -6.62 8.22
CA ARG A 77 -11.61 -6.27 8.37
C ARG A 77 -12.50 -7.18 7.51
N GLN A 78 -13.82 -7.10 7.69
CA GLN A 78 -14.76 -7.68 6.72
C GLN A 78 -14.82 -6.81 5.46
N PRO A 79 -15.14 -7.39 4.29
CA PRO A 79 -15.48 -6.60 3.11
C PRO A 79 -16.61 -5.60 3.42
N ASP A 80 -16.51 -4.40 2.87
CA ASP A 80 -17.48 -3.32 3.11
C ASP A 80 -17.76 -2.53 1.83
N THR A 81 -16.86 -1.62 1.46
CA THR A 81 -16.94 -0.81 0.24
C THR A 81 -15.68 -0.97 -0.59
N PRO A 82 -15.78 -0.96 -1.93
CA PRO A 82 -14.60 -0.80 -2.78
C PRO A 82 -13.92 0.55 -2.52
N ILE A 83 -12.66 0.65 -2.94
CA ILE A 83 -11.92 1.91 -2.99
C ILE A 83 -11.59 2.26 -4.43
N THR A 84 -11.42 3.54 -4.71
CA THR A 84 -10.99 4.02 -6.02
C THR A 84 -9.60 4.61 -5.89
N VAL A 85 -8.62 4.08 -6.62
CA VAL A 85 -7.23 4.53 -6.55
C VAL A 85 -6.74 4.97 -7.92
N TYR A 86 -5.90 5.99 -7.95
CA TYR A 86 -5.12 6.29 -9.14
C TYR A 86 -3.87 5.40 -9.13
N GLU A 87 -3.82 4.41 -10.02
CA GLU A 87 -2.76 3.41 -10.01
C GLU A 87 -1.47 3.93 -10.62
N SER A 88 -1.58 4.57 -11.78
CA SER A 88 -0.46 5.12 -12.54
C SER A 88 -0.98 6.09 -13.61
N PRO A 89 -0.11 6.92 -14.21
CA PRO A 89 -0.48 7.75 -15.35
C PRO A 89 -1.03 6.96 -16.56
N ASP A 90 -0.57 5.72 -16.73
CA ASP A 90 -0.94 4.85 -17.85
C ASP A 90 -2.27 4.12 -17.62
N ALA A 91 -2.48 3.59 -16.41
CA ALA A 91 -3.71 2.87 -16.04
C ALA A 91 -4.84 3.83 -15.63
N GLY A 92 -4.49 4.98 -15.06
CA GLY A 92 -5.42 5.97 -14.55
C GLY A 92 -6.11 5.52 -13.26
N LEU A 93 -7.40 5.83 -13.18
CA LEU A 93 -8.25 5.55 -12.03
C LEU A 93 -8.79 4.12 -12.12
N VAL A 94 -8.55 3.32 -11.08
CA VAL A 94 -8.99 1.92 -10.99
C VAL A 94 -9.79 1.70 -9.72
N GLU A 95 -10.77 0.80 -9.80
CA GLU A 95 -11.54 0.35 -8.64
C GLU A 95 -10.90 -0.91 -8.06
N ILE A 96 -10.69 -0.93 -6.75
CA ILE A 96 -10.26 -2.11 -6.00
C ILE A 96 -11.47 -2.61 -5.19
N SER A 97 -11.77 -3.90 -5.35
CA SER A 97 -12.96 -4.50 -4.75
C SER A 97 -12.91 -4.51 -3.21
N ALA A 98 -14.10 -4.50 -2.60
CA ALA A 98 -14.27 -4.59 -1.16
C ALA A 98 -13.67 -5.89 -0.55
N GLU A 99 -13.63 -6.97 -1.34
CA GLU A 99 -13.06 -8.27 -0.93
C GLU A 99 -11.55 -8.19 -0.68
N ILE A 100 -10.87 -7.20 -1.27
CA ILE A 100 -9.43 -7.02 -1.16
C ILE A 100 -9.11 -5.81 -0.27
N ALA A 101 -9.91 -4.73 -0.34
CA ALA A 101 -9.71 -3.49 0.41
C ALA A 101 -10.09 -3.62 1.91
N ARG A 102 -9.47 -4.57 2.61
CA ARG A 102 -9.86 -5.03 3.96
C ARG A 102 -8.93 -4.54 5.08
N VAL A 103 -8.06 -3.57 4.80
CA VAL A 103 -7.04 -3.11 5.74
C VAL A 103 -7.29 -1.66 6.14
N ALA A 104 -7.07 -1.34 7.41
CA ALA A 104 -7.07 0.05 7.89
C ALA A 104 -5.82 0.80 7.39
N PRO A 105 -5.89 2.10 7.07
CA PRO A 105 -4.71 2.94 6.82
C PRO A 105 -3.62 2.82 7.89
N ALA A 106 -4.01 2.84 9.18
CA ALA A 106 -3.08 2.69 10.30
C ALA A 106 -2.41 1.31 10.36
N ALA A 107 -3.13 0.26 9.96
CA ALA A 107 -2.57 -1.08 9.88
C ALA A 107 -1.62 -1.18 8.67
N ALA A 108 -1.99 -0.64 7.51
CA ALA A 108 -1.12 -0.56 6.32
C ALA A 108 0.20 0.15 6.65
N ARG A 109 0.14 1.27 7.39
CA ARG A 109 1.32 1.96 7.92
C ARG A 109 2.17 1.05 8.81
N THR A 110 1.54 0.30 9.72
CA THR A 110 2.25 -0.66 10.59
C THR A 110 2.97 -1.74 9.78
N ALA A 111 2.34 -2.26 8.73
CA ALA A 111 2.93 -3.24 7.83
C ALA A 111 4.14 -2.67 7.04
N VAL A 112 4.07 -1.41 6.58
CA VAL A 112 5.20 -0.74 5.93
C VAL A 112 6.39 -0.63 6.88
N VAL A 113 6.15 -0.13 8.09
CA VAL A 113 7.19 0.03 9.12
C VAL A 113 7.81 -1.31 9.49
N GLU A 114 7.00 -2.36 9.65
CA GLU A 114 7.47 -3.72 9.93
C GLU A 114 8.33 -4.28 8.79
N TYR A 115 7.90 -4.12 7.54
CA TYR A 115 8.67 -4.55 6.37
C TYR A 115 10.01 -3.82 6.27
N VAL A 116 10.04 -2.50 6.48
CA VAL A 116 11.30 -1.73 6.45
C VAL A 116 12.25 -2.17 7.54
N THR A 117 11.73 -2.52 8.72
CA THR A 117 12.52 -2.98 9.86
C THR A 117 13.10 -4.38 9.63
N THR A 118 12.32 -5.28 9.03
CA THR A 118 12.65 -6.71 8.99
C THR A 118 13.11 -7.22 7.63
N GLY A 119 12.74 -6.53 6.55
CA GLY A 119 12.85 -7.01 5.18
C GLY A 119 11.99 -8.24 4.88
N GLN A 120 11.07 -8.62 5.77
CA GLN A 120 10.24 -9.82 5.67
C GLN A 120 8.77 -9.47 5.49
N ARG A 121 7.96 -10.45 5.05
CA ARG A 121 6.50 -10.29 4.97
C ARG A 121 5.96 -9.88 6.36
N PRO A 122 5.20 -8.77 6.46
CA PRO A 122 4.66 -8.31 7.74
C PRO A 122 3.84 -9.38 8.47
N THR A 123 4.06 -9.53 9.76
CA THR A 123 3.41 -10.51 10.64
C THR A 123 2.27 -9.90 11.45
N SER A 124 2.17 -8.56 11.47
CA SER A 124 1.06 -7.81 12.07
C SER A 124 -0.31 -8.06 11.42
N MET A 125 -0.36 -8.76 10.28
CA MET A 125 -1.57 -9.01 9.50
C MET A 125 -1.73 -10.49 9.14
N ARG A 126 -2.97 -10.91 8.89
CA ARG A 126 -3.26 -12.22 8.29
C ARG A 126 -3.26 -12.09 6.78
N TRP A 127 -2.61 -13.03 6.11
CA TRP A 127 -2.52 -13.07 4.65
C TRP A 127 -3.43 -14.15 4.09
N GLN A 128 -4.14 -13.83 3.03
CA GLN A 128 -5.05 -14.73 2.32
C GLN A 128 -4.73 -14.66 0.83
N HIS A 129 -4.74 -15.80 0.16
CA HIS A 129 -4.77 -15.78 -1.30
C HIS A 129 -6.16 -15.36 -1.74
N ASP A 130 -6.21 -14.53 -2.77
CA ASP A 130 -7.46 -14.26 -3.47
C ASP A 130 -7.90 -15.59 -4.11
N GLU A 131 -8.89 -16.25 -3.52
CA GLU A 131 -9.52 -17.43 -4.12
C GLU A 131 -10.44 -16.94 -5.24
N GLN A 132 -9.87 -16.67 -6.42
CA GLN A 132 -10.66 -16.55 -7.66
C GLN A 132 -10.93 -17.92 -8.27
#